data_AF-A0A5C3KXU9-F1
#
_entry.id   AF-A0A5C3KXU9-F1
#
_cell.length_a   1.000
_cell.length_b   1.000
_cell.length_c   1.000
_cell.angle_alpha   90.00
_cell.angle_beta   90.00
_cell.angle_gamma   90.00
#
_symmetry.space_group_name_H-M   'P 1'
#
loop_
_entity.id
_entity.type
_entity.pdbx_description
1 polymer ?
#
loop_
_entity_poly.entity_id
_entity_poly.type
_entity_poly.pdbx_seq_one_letter_code
_entity_poly.pdbx_strand_id
1 'polypeptide(L)'
;MHFTAVFATLAVLLTTPIVLAAPGASLMSVETFSGETTGKHIVKFRAGVSRSARRQWIRRLKLAANTEDWDLINGIAGNLNEEALNTLRASEDVEYITEDGIVHTMAAVTQSNAPWGLQRISQAGILSNTNAAALTYSYTYDSSAGSGVDIYIAGTGVLVTHSQFGGRARWGGTFGTTGSTDGHGHGTHCAGTAAGSQYGVAKNASIIAVKVLSDAGSGSIAGIVSGLDWIRGQAAASGRPTVVSMSLGGGANTALDNAVANLVSAGIHVTVAAGNDNRDAANTSPARTPSAITVGASNILDQKASFSNFGPIVDVFAPGQAVISSWIGASNAATNSISGTSMATPHVAGLVAYLISKEGNAAPAVIEARIKALSVKGVITGLNAATANNLAQIGPV
;
A
#
# COMPACT_ATOMS: atom_id res chain seq x y z
N MET A 1 -95.51 -14.00 -2.29
CA MET A 1 -94.44 -14.93 -1.88
C MET A 1 -93.18 -14.56 -2.65
N HIS A 2 -92.21 -13.96 -1.97
CA HIS A 2 -90.92 -13.54 -2.54
C HIS A 2 -89.87 -14.61 -2.25
N PHE A 3 -89.07 -14.97 -3.25
CA PHE A 3 -87.77 -15.60 -3.05
C PHE A 3 -86.76 -14.91 -3.97
N THR A 4 -85.88 -14.12 -3.36
CA THR A 4 -84.69 -13.52 -3.95
C THR A 4 -83.51 -14.48 -3.76
N ALA A 5 -82.87 -14.90 -4.86
CA ALA A 5 -81.63 -15.66 -4.83
C ALA A 5 -80.44 -14.72 -5.08
N VAL A 6 -79.53 -14.64 -4.11
CA VAL A 6 -78.27 -13.88 -4.20
C VAL A 6 -77.17 -14.83 -4.62
N PHE A 7 -76.50 -14.54 -5.74
CA PHE A 7 -75.26 -15.20 -6.17
C PHE A 7 -74.06 -14.54 -5.48
N ALA A 8 -73.30 -15.30 -4.71
CA ALA A 8 -72.03 -14.87 -4.12
C ALA A 8 -70.85 -15.29 -5.02
N THR A 9 -70.08 -14.31 -5.49
CA THR A 9 -68.80 -14.48 -6.20
C THR A 9 -67.68 -14.80 -5.22
N LEU A 10 -66.97 -15.92 -5.45
CA LEU A 10 -65.82 -16.37 -4.68
C LEU A 10 -64.54 -15.68 -5.19
N ALA A 11 -63.93 -14.81 -4.37
CA ALA A 11 -62.62 -14.23 -4.64
C ALA A 11 -61.52 -15.12 -4.04
N VAL A 12 -60.64 -15.66 -4.88
CA VAL A 12 -59.44 -16.41 -4.46
C VAL A 12 -58.33 -15.41 -4.16
N LEU A 13 -57.99 -15.23 -2.88
CA LEU A 13 -56.76 -14.54 -2.45
C LEU A 13 -55.56 -15.48 -2.63
N LEU A 14 -54.66 -15.15 -3.55
CA LEU A 14 -53.31 -15.72 -3.62
C LEU A 14 -52.46 -15.07 -2.54
N THR A 15 -52.20 -15.78 -1.44
CA THR A 15 -51.24 -15.38 -0.42
C THR A 15 -49.83 -15.79 -0.86
N THR A 16 -48.97 -14.81 -1.12
CA THR A 16 -47.52 -15.05 -1.27
C THR A 16 -46.93 -15.42 0.09
N PRO A 17 -46.11 -16.47 0.20
CA PRO A 17 -45.46 -16.78 1.46
C PRO A 17 -44.45 -15.68 1.80
N ILE A 18 -44.57 -15.13 3.00
CA ILE A 18 -43.53 -14.33 3.62
C ILE A 18 -42.41 -15.32 3.97
N VAL A 19 -41.30 -15.26 3.23
CA VAL A 19 -40.07 -15.94 3.62
C VAL A 19 -39.51 -15.19 4.83
N LEU A 20 -39.73 -15.75 6.02
CA LEU A 20 -39.00 -15.34 7.22
C LEU A 20 -37.53 -15.75 7.00
N ALA A 21 -36.65 -14.77 6.89
CA ALA A 21 -35.20 -15.00 6.91
C ALA A 21 -34.82 -15.67 8.24
N ALA A 22 -34.13 -16.81 8.16
CA ALA A 22 -33.62 -17.50 9.32
C ALA A 22 -32.58 -16.63 10.05
N PRO A 23 -32.62 -16.53 11.39
CA PRO A 23 -31.60 -15.82 12.15
C PRO A 23 -30.29 -16.62 12.10
N GLY A 24 -29.33 -16.15 11.30
CA GLY A 24 -27.99 -16.76 11.22
C GLY A 24 -27.31 -16.76 9.85
N ALA A 25 -27.93 -16.26 8.78
CA ALA A 25 -27.26 -16.18 7.48
C ALA A 25 -26.12 -15.14 7.53
N SER A 26 -24.89 -15.60 7.31
CA SER A 26 -23.73 -14.71 7.17
C SER A 26 -23.92 -13.84 5.92
N LEU A 27 -23.95 -12.52 6.10
CA LEU A 27 -23.97 -11.58 4.98
C LEU A 27 -22.69 -11.74 4.15
N MET A 28 -22.80 -11.81 2.83
CA MET A 28 -21.60 -11.84 1.97
C MET A 28 -20.76 -10.58 2.20
N SER A 29 -19.44 -10.67 2.02
CA SER A 29 -18.56 -9.50 2.06
C SER A 29 -18.77 -8.61 0.84
N VAL A 30 -18.46 -7.32 0.99
CA VAL A 30 -18.31 -6.39 -0.13
C VAL A 30 -16.83 -6.37 -0.51
N GLU A 31 -16.53 -6.61 -1.77
CA GLU A 31 -15.19 -6.46 -2.33
C GLU A 31 -14.84 -4.96 -2.40
N THR A 32 -13.69 -4.59 -1.86
CA THR A 32 -13.26 -3.19 -1.83
C THR A 32 -12.42 -2.86 -3.05
N PHE A 33 -12.55 -1.63 -3.55
CA PHE A 33 -11.74 -1.14 -4.65
C PHE A 33 -10.49 -0.43 -4.10
N SER A 34 -9.32 -0.76 -4.65
CA SER A 34 -8.07 -0.10 -4.27
C SER A 34 -7.93 1.23 -5.00
N GLY A 35 -8.39 2.32 -4.37
CA GLY A 35 -8.28 3.67 -4.94
C GLY A 35 -9.40 4.60 -4.50
N GLU A 36 -9.60 5.67 -5.26
CA GLU A 36 -10.78 6.52 -5.13
C GLU A 36 -12.02 5.75 -5.61
N THR A 37 -13.14 5.89 -4.93
CA THR A 37 -14.42 5.27 -5.31
C THR A 37 -15.47 6.34 -5.55
N THR A 38 -16.50 6.00 -6.33
CA THR A 38 -17.61 6.92 -6.60
C THR A 38 -18.60 7.02 -5.42
N GLY A 39 -18.43 6.17 -4.39
CA GLY A 39 -19.42 5.92 -3.33
C GLY A 39 -20.55 4.97 -3.72
N LYS A 40 -20.61 4.53 -4.99
CA LYS A 40 -21.55 3.50 -5.45
C LYS A 40 -21.02 2.08 -5.18
N HIS A 41 -21.91 1.11 -5.28
CA HIS A 41 -21.57 -0.32 -5.33
C HIS A 41 -22.03 -0.92 -6.65
N ILE A 42 -21.24 -1.85 -7.17
CA ILE A 42 -21.55 -2.74 -8.29
C ILE A 42 -22.05 -4.06 -7.70
N VAL A 43 -23.22 -4.51 -8.14
CA VAL A 43 -23.84 -5.76 -7.71
C VAL A 43 -23.94 -6.68 -8.90
N LYS A 44 -23.25 -7.82 -8.82
CA LYS A 44 -23.35 -8.90 -9.80
C LYS A 44 -24.42 -9.89 -9.35
N PHE A 45 -25.38 -10.18 -10.21
CA PHE A 45 -26.35 -11.24 -9.99
C PHE A 45 -25.92 -12.56 -10.62
N ARG A 46 -26.30 -13.68 -9.99
CA ARG A 46 -26.04 -15.04 -10.49
C ARG A 46 -26.70 -15.27 -11.85
N ALA A 47 -26.13 -16.19 -12.62
CA ALA A 47 -26.72 -16.65 -13.87
C ALA A 47 -28.17 -17.14 -13.64
N GLY A 48 -29.12 -16.62 -14.44
CA GLY A 48 -30.55 -16.93 -14.33
C GLY A 48 -31.40 -15.76 -13.82
N VAL A 49 -30.81 -14.78 -13.13
CA VAL A 49 -31.53 -13.55 -12.76
C VAL A 49 -31.73 -12.70 -14.01
N SER A 50 -32.98 -12.58 -14.46
CA SER A 50 -33.31 -11.83 -15.67
C SER A 50 -33.22 -10.32 -15.47
N ARG A 51 -33.12 -9.56 -16.56
CA ARG A 51 -33.19 -8.09 -16.51
C ARG A 51 -34.47 -7.57 -15.86
N SER A 52 -35.60 -8.26 -16.07
CA SER A 52 -36.86 -7.89 -15.42
C SER A 52 -36.80 -8.11 -13.91
N ALA A 53 -36.14 -9.17 -13.45
CA ALA A 53 -35.89 -9.42 -12.02
C ALA A 53 -34.93 -8.37 -11.42
N ARG A 54 -33.82 -8.03 -12.09
CA ARG A 54 -32.93 -6.94 -11.65
C ARG A 54 -33.67 -5.60 -11.55
N ARG A 55 -34.57 -5.30 -12.49
CA ARG A 55 -35.43 -4.10 -12.43
C ARG A 55 -36.46 -4.15 -11.31
N GLN A 56 -36.91 -5.33 -10.89
CA GLN A 56 -37.71 -5.47 -9.68
C GLN A 56 -36.88 -5.16 -8.43
N TRP A 57 -35.61 -5.60 -8.37
CA TRP A 57 -34.68 -5.23 -7.31
C TRP A 57 -34.49 -3.71 -7.20
N ILE A 58 -34.21 -3.03 -8.32
CA ILE A 58 -34.08 -1.56 -8.36
C ILE A 58 -35.31 -0.86 -7.78
N ARG A 59 -36.52 -1.29 -8.20
CA ARG A 59 -37.79 -0.74 -7.69
C ARG A 59 -38.02 -1.04 -6.22
N ARG A 60 -37.80 -2.29 -5.81
CA ARG A 60 -38.00 -2.76 -4.43
C ARG A 60 -37.12 -2.00 -3.45
N LEU A 61 -35.86 -1.80 -3.80
CA LEU A 61 -34.87 -1.10 -2.98
C LEU A 61 -34.91 0.42 -3.15
N LYS A 62 -35.82 0.94 -3.98
CA LYS A 62 -35.97 2.38 -4.27
C LYS A 62 -34.65 3.04 -4.67
N LEU A 63 -33.83 2.34 -5.45
CA LEU A 63 -32.55 2.88 -5.91
C LEU A 63 -32.79 4.07 -6.84
N ALA A 64 -31.82 4.99 -6.88
CA ALA A 64 -31.92 6.23 -7.64
C ALA A 64 -32.12 5.98 -9.14
N ALA A 65 -32.72 6.95 -9.84
CA ALA A 65 -33.04 6.84 -11.26
C ALA A 65 -31.80 6.66 -12.17
N ASN A 66 -30.62 7.05 -11.69
CA ASN A 66 -29.33 6.85 -12.36
C ASN A 66 -28.66 5.51 -12.00
N THR A 67 -29.40 4.54 -11.47
CA THR A 67 -28.91 3.18 -11.28
C THR A 67 -28.60 2.55 -12.65
N GLU A 68 -27.38 2.11 -12.80
CA GLU A 68 -26.91 1.45 -14.01
C GLU A 68 -27.42 0.00 -14.01
N ASP A 69 -27.87 -0.51 -15.17
CA ASP A 69 -28.42 -1.86 -15.34
C ASP A 69 -27.84 -2.47 -16.61
N TRP A 70 -26.93 -3.43 -16.43
CA TRP A 70 -26.13 -4.01 -17.49
C TRP A 70 -26.46 -5.47 -17.74
N ASP A 71 -26.60 -5.84 -19.00
CA ASP A 71 -26.69 -7.23 -19.43
C ASP A 71 -25.29 -7.88 -19.52
N LEU A 72 -24.24 -7.11 -19.86
CA LEU A 72 -22.86 -7.60 -20.04
C LEU A 72 -22.34 -8.41 -18.85
N ILE A 73 -22.54 -7.88 -17.64
CA ILE A 73 -22.19 -8.55 -16.40
C ILE A 73 -23.43 -8.97 -15.62
N ASN A 74 -24.65 -8.98 -16.17
CA ASN A 74 -25.85 -9.30 -15.38
C ASN A 74 -25.88 -8.57 -14.01
N GLY A 75 -25.73 -7.25 -14.04
CA GLY A 75 -25.43 -6.48 -12.83
C GLY A 75 -26.05 -5.10 -12.81
N ILE A 76 -26.03 -4.47 -11.65
CA ILE A 76 -26.43 -3.08 -11.46
C ILE A 76 -25.34 -2.29 -10.73
N ALA A 77 -25.33 -0.96 -10.87
CA ALA A 77 -24.53 -0.10 -10.01
C ALA A 77 -25.30 1.12 -9.53
N GLY A 78 -25.15 1.45 -8.25
CA GLY A 78 -25.83 2.59 -7.65
C GLY A 78 -25.42 2.83 -6.20
N ASN A 79 -25.91 3.96 -5.66
CA ASN A 79 -25.77 4.26 -4.25
C ASN A 79 -26.70 3.35 -3.44
N LEU A 80 -26.12 2.46 -2.66
CA LEU A 80 -26.83 1.58 -1.76
C LEU A 80 -26.72 2.15 -0.35
N ASN A 81 -27.86 2.50 0.26
CA ASN A 81 -27.87 2.75 1.69
C ASN A 81 -27.67 1.42 2.46
N GLU A 82 -27.43 1.50 3.76
CA GLU A 82 -27.10 0.33 4.59
C GLU A 82 -28.19 -0.77 4.51
N GLU A 83 -29.47 -0.38 4.47
CA GLU A 83 -30.58 -1.32 4.35
C GLU A 83 -30.59 -2.04 2.99
N ALA A 84 -30.44 -1.30 1.89
CA ALA A 84 -30.40 -1.87 0.55
C ALA A 84 -29.18 -2.77 0.35
N LEU A 85 -28.02 -2.33 0.85
CA LEU A 85 -26.78 -3.11 0.80
C LEU A 85 -26.93 -4.42 1.57
N ASN A 86 -27.41 -4.38 2.82
CA ASN A 86 -27.57 -5.60 3.63
C ASN A 86 -28.65 -6.53 3.05
N THR A 87 -29.71 -5.99 2.43
CA THR A 87 -30.71 -6.81 1.73
C THR A 87 -30.10 -7.57 0.55
N LEU A 88 -29.26 -6.90 -0.25
CA LEU A 88 -28.56 -7.54 -1.37
C LEU A 88 -27.52 -8.56 -0.89
N ARG A 89 -26.78 -8.24 0.18
CA ARG A 89 -25.78 -9.15 0.78
C ARG A 89 -26.37 -10.44 1.35
N ALA A 90 -27.67 -10.43 1.66
CA ALA A 90 -28.41 -11.60 2.16
C ALA A 90 -29.10 -12.40 1.03
N SER A 91 -29.04 -11.94 -0.22
CA SER A 91 -29.82 -12.54 -1.31
C SER A 91 -29.06 -13.67 -2.02
N GLU A 92 -29.74 -14.79 -2.25
CA GLU A 92 -29.22 -15.90 -3.07
C GLU A 92 -29.08 -15.52 -4.55
N ASP A 93 -29.80 -14.49 -5.01
CA ASP A 93 -29.72 -13.96 -6.37
C ASP A 93 -28.37 -13.27 -6.65
N VAL A 94 -27.67 -12.83 -5.61
CA VAL A 94 -26.42 -12.05 -5.71
C VAL A 94 -25.21 -12.99 -5.69
N GLU A 95 -24.30 -12.75 -6.63
CA GLU A 95 -23.03 -13.49 -6.75
C GLU A 95 -21.92 -12.79 -5.98
N TYR A 96 -21.74 -11.47 -6.21
CA TYR A 96 -20.81 -10.62 -5.47
C TYR A 96 -21.27 -9.16 -5.48
N ILE A 97 -20.72 -8.38 -4.56
CA ILE A 97 -20.85 -6.92 -4.50
C ILE A 97 -19.44 -6.34 -4.39
N THR A 98 -19.11 -5.36 -5.23
CA THR A 98 -17.84 -4.63 -5.18
C THR A 98 -18.07 -3.12 -5.14
N GLU A 99 -17.16 -2.37 -4.54
CA GLU A 99 -17.14 -0.90 -4.66
C GLU A 99 -16.94 -0.47 -6.12
N ASP A 100 -17.58 0.63 -6.52
CA ASP A 100 -17.41 1.24 -7.83
C ASP A 100 -16.17 2.16 -7.84
N GLY A 101 -15.07 1.64 -8.39
CA GLY A 101 -13.78 2.30 -8.43
C GLY A 101 -13.65 3.35 -9.53
N ILE A 102 -12.96 4.45 -9.21
CA ILE A 102 -12.58 5.45 -10.21
C ILE A 102 -11.27 5.02 -10.88
N VAL A 103 -11.31 4.89 -12.21
CA VAL A 103 -10.13 4.69 -13.05
C VAL A 103 -9.77 5.98 -13.76
N HIS A 104 -8.49 6.35 -13.74
CA HIS A 104 -7.99 7.54 -14.43
C HIS A 104 -7.36 7.15 -15.77
N THR A 105 -7.36 8.07 -16.74
CA THR A 105 -6.55 7.91 -17.95
C THR A 105 -5.08 7.86 -17.56
N MET A 106 -4.37 6.80 -17.95
CA MET A 106 -2.95 6.62 -17.66
C MET A 106 -2.12 7.68 -18.40
N ALA A 107 -1.73 8.74 -17.71
CA ALA A 107 -0.82 9.75 -18.23
C ALA A 107 0.46 9.75 -17.41
N ALA A 108 1.59 9.51 -18.07
CA ALA A 108 2.91 9.73 -17.48
C ALA A 108 3.04 11.20 -17.07
N VAL A 109 3.41 11.45 -15.83
CA VAL A 109 3.73 12.78 -15.30
C VAL A 109 5.24 12.88 -15.20
N THR A 110 5.81 14.01 -15.64
CA THR A 110 7.25 14.28 -15.47
C THR A 110 7.44 15.45 -14.51
N GLN A 111 8.10 15.17 -13.38
CA GLN A 111 8.60 16.16 -12.45
C GLN A 111 10.04 16.52 -12.82
N SER A 112 10.38 17.79 -12.98
CA SER A 112 11.72 18.28 -13.35
C SER A 112 12.59 18.78 -12.19
N ASN A 113 12.03 18.80 -10.97
CA ASN A 113 12.70 19.24 -9.75
C ASN A 113 12.91 18.10 -8.73
N ALA A 114 13.25 16.90 -9.23
CA ALA A 114 13.40 15.69 -8.43
C ALA A 114 14.83 15.55 -7.85
N PRO A 115 15.00 14.80 -6.75
CA PRO A 115 16.33 14.35 -6.33
C PRO A 115 16.85 13.25 -7.27
N TRP A 116 18.17 13.07 -7.29
CA TRP A 116 18.85 12.11 -8.16
C TRP A 116 18.32 10.67 -8.00
N GLY A 117 17.95 10.30 -6.77
CA GLY A 117 17.49 8.95 -6.45
C GLY A 117 16.24 8.56 -7.23
N LEU A 118 15.29 9.50 -7.39
CA LEU A 118 14.06 9.27 -8.15
C LEU A 118 14.36 9.07 -9.64
N GLN A 119 15.21 9.90 -10.24
CA GLN A 119 15.61 9.69 -11.63
C GLN A 119 16.34 8.35 -11.80
N ARG A 120 17.24 8.00 -10.87
CA ARG A 120 18.01 6.77 -10.99
C ARG A 120 17.15 5.52 -10.99
N ILE A 121 16.06 5.50 -10.21
CA ILE A 121 15.11 4.39 -10.20
C ILE A 121 14.04 4.47 -11.30
N SER A 122 14.05 5.49 -12.16
CA SER A 122 13.10 5.64 -13.27
C SER A 122 13.76 5.57 -14.65
N GLN A 123 15.05 5.26 -14.72
CA GLN A 123 15.75 5.05 -15.99
C GLN A 123 16.83 3.98 -15.87
N ALA A 124 17.08 3.27 -16.97
CA ALA A 124 18.13 2.27 -17.02
C ALA A 124 19.54 2.89 -17.09
N GLY A 125 19.68 3.99 -17.84
CA GLY A 125 20.96 4.65 -18.09
C GLY A 125 21.55 5.31 -16.84
N ILE A 126 22.88 5.39 -16.79
CA ILE A 126 23.62 6.10 -15.74
C ILE A 126 23.25 7.59 -15.80
N LEU A 127 23.22 8.25 -14.64
CA LEU A 127 22.98 9.69 -14.55
C LEU A 127 24.17 10.48 -15.14
N SER A 128 23.88 11.46 -15.99
CA SER A 128 24.91 12.36 -16.54
C SER A 128 25.38 13.41 -15.53
N ASN A 129 24.49 13.83 -14.62
CA ASN A 129 24.82 14.70 -13.49
C ASN A 129 25.11 13.84 -12.26
N THR A 130 26.22 14.13 -11.58
CA THR A 130 26.70 13.42 -10.40
C THR A 130 26.64 14.27 -9.13
N ASN A 131 25.97 15.42 -9.16
CA ASN A 131 25.73 16.24 -7.98
C ASN A 131 24.52 15.68 -7.19
N ALA A 132 24.79 14.92 -6.13
CA ALA A 132 23.76 14.31 -5.30
C ALA A 132 22.88 15.32 -4.53
N ALA A 133 23.32 16.58 -4.38
CA ALA A 133 22.53 17.63 -3.74
C ALA A 133 21.61 18.39 -4.71
N ALA A 134 21.78 18.20 -6.03
CA ALA A 134 20.96 18.91 -7.00
C ALA A 134 19.52 18.38 -7.01
N LEU A 135 18.57 19.30 -7.18
CA LEU A 135 17.14 19.02 -7.35
C LEU A 135 16.70 19.35 -8.79
N THR A 136 17.56 19.07 -9.77
CA THR A 136 17.32 19.34 -11.20
C THR A 136 17.17 18.05 -11.99
N TYR A 137 16.93 16.93 -11.30
CA TYR A 137 16.72 15.64 -11.95
C TYR A 137 15.26 15.49 -12.35
N SER A 138 15.01 14.59 -13.30
CA SER A 138 13.65 14.31 -13.79
C SER A 138 13.13 12.98 -13.27
N TYR A 139 11.89 12.97 -12.80
CA TYR A 139 11.18 11.75 -12.43
C TYR A 139 9.91 11.66 -13.27
N THR A 140 9.90 10.71 -14.21
CA THR A 140 8.71 10.37 -15.00
C THR A 140 8.05 9.16 -14.36
N TYR A 141 6.76 9.26 -14.03
CA TYR A 141 6.03 8.25 -13.27
C TYR A 141 4.55 8.25 -13.64
N ASP A 142 3.85 7.15 -13.35
CA ASP A 142 2.41 7.06 -13.59
C ASP A 142 1.64 7.94 -12.59
N SER A 143 0.66 8.71 -13.06
CA SER A 143 -0.11 9.61 -12.20
C SER A 143 -0.80 8.93 -11.02
N SER A 144 -1.03 7.60 -11.08
CA SER A 144 -1.62 6.80 -9.99
C SER A 144 -0.63 6.44 -8.87
N ALA A 145 0.67 6.66 -9.04
CA ALA A 145 1.76 6.25 -8.14
C ALA A 145 1.43 6.19 -6.63
N GLY A 146 1.05 5.01 -6.13
CA GLY A 146 0.75 4.75 -4.71
C GLY A 146 -0.71 4.96 -4.28
N SER A 147 -1.63 5.31 -5.19
CA SER A 147 -3.04 5.49 -4.88
C SER A 147 -3.64 4.21 -4.27
N GLY A 148 -4.44 4.36 -3.23
CA GLY A 148 -5.09 3.22 -2.56
C GLY A 148 -4.17 2.38 -1.65
N VAL A 149 -2.88 2.73 -1.51
CA VAL A 149 -1.90 1.96 -0.72
C VAL A 149 -1.51 2.68 0.57
N ASP A 150 -1.40 1.92 1.66
CA ASP A 150 -0.92 2.39 2.94
C ASP A 150 0.55 1.99 3.16
N ILE A 151 1.41 2.97 3.41
CA ILE A 151 2.82 2.76 3.78
C ILE A 151 2.99 3.08 5.26
N TYR A 152 3.20 2.04 6.06
CA TYR A 152 3.56 2.18 7.47
C TYR A 152 5.06 2.42 7.60
N ILE A 153 5.42 3.52 8.25
CA ILE A 153 6.80 3.87 8.56
C ILE A 153 7.07 3.44 10.00
N ALA A 154 7.66 2.25 10.16
CA ALA A 154 8.05 1.71 11.45
C ALA A 154 9.45 2.24 11.81
N GLY A 155 9.51 3.27 12.65
CA GLY A 155 10.76 3.99 12.96
C GLY A 155 10.65 4.96 14.11
N THR A 156 11.21 6.16 13.97
CA THR A 156 11.24 7.19 15.02
C THR A 156 9.95 8.03 15.11
N GLY A 157 8.96 7.77 14.25
CA GLY A 157 7.77 8.60 14.06
C GLY A 157 7.80 9.33 12.71
N VAL A 158 6.80 10.17 12.45
CA VAL A 158 6.78 11.06 11.28
C VAL A 158 6.22 12.43 11.70
N LEU A 159 6.81 13.53 11.23
CA LEU A 159 6.18 14.84 11.26
C LEU A 159 5.04 14.87 10.23
N VAL A 160 3.87 14.35 10.63
CA VAL A 160 2.73 14.13 9.72
C VAL A 160 2.19 15.42 9.07
N THR A 161 2.49 16.58 9.66
CA THR A 161 2.13 17.91 9.16
C THR A 161 3.12 18.49 8.16
N HIS A 162 4.19 17.77 7.80
CA HIS A 162 5.16 18.23 6.81
C HIS A 162 4.49 18.48 5.46
N SER A 163 4.85 19.57 4.80
CA SER A 163 4.32 20.04 3.51
C SER A 163 4.44 19.01 2.38
N GLN A 164 5.33 18.03 2.51
CA GLN A 164 5.55 16.97 1.53
C GLN A 164 4.41 15.94 1.52
N PHE A 165 3.61 15.88 2.58
CA PHE A 165 2.57 14.86 2.73
C PHE A 165 1.18 15.36 2.34
N GLY A 166 0.91 16.66 2.39
CA GLY A 166 -0.36 17.25 1.91
C GLY A 166 -1.61 16.62 2.54
N GLY A 167 -1.54 16.19 3.80
CA GLY A 167 -2.63 15.52 4.52
C GLY A 167 -2.67 13.99 4.38
N ARG A 168 -1.81 13.38 3.55
CA ARG A 168 -1.73 11.92 3.37
C ARG A 168 -1.02 11.19 4.51
N ALA A 169 -0.35 11.91 5.42
CA ALA A 169 0.31 11.34 6.57
C ALA A 169 -0.55 11.46 7.83
N ARG A 170 -0.64 10.38 8.61
CA ARG A 170 -1.33 10.35 9.90
C ARG A 170 -0.59 9.51 10.94
N TRP A 171 -0.90 9.75 12.21
CA TRP A 171 -0.37 8.95 13.31
C TRP A 171 -1.08 7.60 13.39
N GLY A 172 -0.30 6.55 13.61
CA GLY A 172 -0.78 5.20 13.90
C GLY A 172 -0.69 4.87 15.39
N GLY A 173 0.52 4.60 15.88
CA GLY A 173 0.76 4.24 17.28
C GLY A 173 2.22 4.33 17.70
N THR A 174 2.45 4.27 19.02
CA THR A 174 3.77 4.33 19.64
C THR A 174 3.97 3.13 20.57
N PHE A 175 5.09 2.43 20.43
CA PHE A 175 5.35 1.15 21.09
C PHE A 175 6.79 1.08 21.60
N GLY A 176 6.96 0.65 22.86
CA GLY A 176 8.28 0.54 23.50
C GLY A 176 9.02 1.87 23.74
N THR A 177 8.35 3.00 23.50
CA THR A 177 8.79 4.37 23.76
C THR A 177 7.56 5.24 24.02
N THR A 178 7.73 6.54 24.22
CA THR A 178 6.66 7.51 24.46
C THR A 178 6.58 8.59 23.37
N GLY A 179 5.47 9.33 23.37
CA GLY A 179 5.22 10.46 22.47
C GLY A 179 4.66 10.07 21.10
N SER A 180 3.85 10.96 20.52
CA SER A 180 3.34 10.87 19.15
C SER A 180 3.93 12.01 18.31
N THR A 181 5.26 12.06 18.30
CA THR A 181 6.05 12.99 17.49
C THR A 181 7.30 12.26 16.96
N ASP A 182 7.89 12.77 15.87
CA ASP A 182 9.23 12.38 15.46
C ASP A 182 10.25 13.34 16.08
N GLY A 183 10.89 12.95 17.18
CA GLY A 183 11.95 13.75 17.80
C GLY A 183 13.34 13.53 17.18
N HIS A 184 13.49 12.59 16.26
CA HIS A 184 14.78 12.28 15.63
C HIS A 184 14.88 12.78 14.18
N GLY A 185 13.77 12.78 13.43
CA GLY A 185 13.70 13.17 12.02
C GLY A 185 13.92 12.04 11.01
N HIS A 186 14.42 10.89 11.47
CA HIS A 186 14.76 9.76 10.58
C HIS A 186 13.53 9.14 9.92
N GLY A 187 12.45 8.93 10.69
CA GLY A 187 11.20 8.43 10.13
C GLY A 187 10.53 9.43 9.20
N THR A 188 10.61 10.74 9.48
CA THR A 188 10.16 11.79 8.55
C THR A 188 10.90 11.76 7.22
N HIS A 189 12.22 11.52 7.24
CA HIS A 189 13.03 11.33 6.03
C HIS A 189 12.63 10.10 5.24
N CYS A 190 12.43 8.98 5.93
CA CYS A 190 11.97 7.74 5.29
C CYS A 190 10.59 7.90 4.66
N ALA A 191 9.66 8.54 5.38
CA ALA A 191 8.32 8.87 4.88
C ALA A 191 8.36 9.77 3.63
N GLY A 192 9.20 10.81 3.65
CA GLY A 192 9.43 11.70 2.51
C GLY A 192 9.96 10.96 1.28
N THR A 193 10.89 10.04 1.49
CA THR A 193 11.52 9.25 0.42
C THR A 193 10.55 8.20 -0.16
N ALA A 194 9.66 7.64 0.65
CA ALA A 194 8.65 6.70 0.17
C ALA A 194 7.53 7.42 -0.62
N ALA A 195 6.98 8.51 -0.08
CA ALA A 195 5.72 9.07 -0.56
C ALA A 195 5.59 10.61 -0.44
N GLY A 196 6.67 11.35 -0.25
CA GLY A 196 6.66 12.82 -0.32
C GLY A 196 6.33 13.34 -1.73
N SER A 197 5.69 14.50 -1.83
CA SER A 197 5.29 15.09 -3.12
C SER A 197 6.49 15.40 -4.02
N GLN A 198 7.60 15.88 -3.47
CA GLN A 198 8.82 16.17 -4.22
C GLN A 198 9.82 15.01 -4.21
N TYR A 199 10.02 14.37 -3.04
CA TYR A 199 11.09 13.39 -2.79
C TYR A 199 10.64 11.93 -2.90
N GLY A 200 9.33 11.68 -2.93
CA GLY A 200 8.76 10.35 -2.85
C GLY A 200 8.61 9.64 -4.18
N VAL A 201 8.75 8.32 -4.13
CA VAL A 201 8.49 7.40 -5.25
C VAL A 201 6.99 7.25 -5.52
N ALA A 202 6.21 6.95 -4.47
CA ALA A 202 4.76 6.73 -4.51
C ALA A 202 3.99 7.95 -3.99
N LYS A 203 3.88 8.98 -4.83
CA LYS A 203 3.41 10.32 -4.44
C LYS A 203 1.95 10.41 -3.97
N ASN A 204 1.13 9.38 -4.19
CA ASN A 204 -0.26 9.33 -3.76
C ASN A 204 -0.51 8.35 -2.60
N ALA A 205 0.53 7.65 -2.13
CA ALA A 205 0.38 6.72 -1.01
C ALA A 205 0.04 7.44 0.30
N SER A 206 -0.73 6.75 1.15
CA SER A 206 -1.00 7.18 2.52
C SER A 206 0.16 6.77 3.42
N ILE A 207 0.56 7.64 4.33
CA ILE A 207 1.68 7.40 5.25
C ILE A 207 1.12 7.23 6.66
N ILE A 208 1.51 6.15 7.33
CA ILE A 208 1.08 5.88 8.70
C ILE A 208 2.31 5.78 9.59
N ALA A 209 2.44 6.72 10.53
CA ALA A 209 3.56 6.78 11.45
C ALA A 209 3.42 5.73 12.56
N VAL A 210 4.38 4.82 12.68
CA VAL A 210 4.46 3.85 13.78
C VAL A 210 5.79 4.01 14.49
N LYS A 211 5.75 4.62 15.68
CA LYS A 211 6.95 4.90 16.44
C LYS A 211 7.34 3.69 17.28
N VAL A 212 8.42 3.04 16.86
CA VAL A 212 9.04 1.90 17.56
C VAL A 212 10.46 2.20 18.02
N LEU A 213 11.00 3.37 17.61
CA LEU A 213 12.28 3.91 18.05
C LEU A 213 12.07 5.24 18.78
N SER A 214 12.83 5.44 19.86
CA SER A 214 12.83 6.67 20.64
C SER A 214 13.41 7.85 19.85
N ASP A 215 13.39 9.04 20.44
CA ASP A 215 13.97 10.24 19.83
C ASP A 215 15.51 10.18 19.74
N ALA A 216 16.14 9.20 20.40
CA ALA A 216 17.56 8.87 20.23
C ALA A 216 17.82 7.85 19.10
N GLY A 217 16.79 7.44 18.35
CA GLY A 217 16.94 6.55 17.19
C GLY A 217 17.06 5.06 17.55
N SER A 218 16.80 4.69 18.80
CA SER A 218 16.94 3.32 19.32
C SER A 218 15.62 2.79 19.88
N GLY A 219 15.39 1.48 19.82
CA GLY A 219 14.19 0.85 20.38
C GLY A 219 14.47 -0.59 20.82
N SER A 220 13.60 -1.11 21.70
CA SER A 220 13.69 -2.51 22.12
C SER A 220 13.04 -3.44 21.09
N ILE A 221 13.54 -4.67 20.98
CA ILE A 221 12.92 -5.69 20.11
C ILE A 221 11.45 -5.90 20.48
N ALA A 222 11.12 -5.91 21.77
CA ALA A 222 9.74 -6.03 22.24
C ALA A 222 8.86 -4.88 21.72
N GLY A 223 9.33 -3.63 21.80
CA GLY A 223 8.62 -2.46 21.26
C GLY A 223 8.40 -2.54 19.75
N ILE A 224 9.43 -2.97 19.01
CA ILE A 224 9.33 -3.19 17.56
C ILE A 224 8.30 -4.26 17.25
N VAL A 225 8.37 -5.43 17.89
CA VAL A 225 7.42 -6.53 17.68
C VAL A 225 5.98 -6.10 18.03
N SER A 226 5.77 -5.37 19.12
CA SER A 226 4.45 -4.82 19.47
C SER A 226 3.91 -3.86 18.41
N GLY A 227 4.77 -3.02 17.83
CA GLY A 227 4.39 -2.14 16.72
C GLY A 227 4.01 -2.91 15.46
N LEU A 228 4.77 -3.95 15.11
CA LEU A 228 4.45 -4.83 13.98
C LEU A 228 3.13 -5.57 14.18
N ASP A 229 2.88 -6.10 15.38
CA ASP A 229 1.63 -6.76 15.72
C ASP A 229 0.42 -5.82 15.57
N TRP A 230 0.58 -4.57 16.04
CA TRP A 230 -0.45 -3.55 15.84
C TRP A 230 -0.68 -3.24 14.35
N ILE A 231 0.39 -3.09 13.55
CA ILE A 231 0.28 -2.88 12.09
C ILE A 231 -0.53 -4.01 11.45
N ARG A 232 -0.24 -5.27 11.81
CA ARG A 232 -0.98 -6.44 11.30
C ARG A 232 -2.49 -6.31 11.56
N GLY A 233 -2.88 -5.94 12.77
CA GLY A 233 -4.28 -5.73 13.14
C GLY A 233 -4.92 -4.58 12.36
N GLN A 234 -4.21 -3.47 12.15
CA GLN A 234 -4.72 -2.35 11.37
C GLN A 234 -4.88 -2.66 9.88
N ALA A 235 -3.91 -3.37 9.30
CA ALA A 235 -3.99 -3.81 7.90
C ALA A 235 -5.18 -4.75 7.67
N ALA A 236 -5.40 -5.70 8.59
CA ALA A 236 -6.56 -6.58 8.54
C ALA A 236 -7.88 -5.82 8.69
N ALA A 237 -7.93 -4.82 9.57
CA ALA A 237 -9.12 -4.01 9.79
C ALA A 237 -9.44 -3.06 8.62
N SER A 238 -8.42 -2.51 7.96
CA SER A 238 -8.60 -1.61 6.81
C SER A 238 -8.91 -2.36 5.52
N GLY A 239 -8.40 -3.59 5.36
CA GLY A 239 -8.47 -4.35 4.11
C GLY A 239 -7.68 -3.73 2.96
N ARG A 240 -6.90 -2.67 3.22
CA ARG A 240 -6.15 -1.93 2.20
C ARG A 240 -4.80 -2.57 1.93
N PRO A 241 -4.29 -2.55 0.68
CA PRO A 241 -2.92 -2.95 0.39
C PRO A 241 -1.93 -2.20 1.28
N THR A 242 -1.05 -2.95 1.94
CA THR A 242 -0.19 -2.44 2.99
C THR A 242 1.28 -2.75 2.72
N VAL A 243 2.12 -1.74 2.89
CA VAL A 243 3.59 -1.84 2.85
C VAL A 243 4.15 -1.37 4.19
N VAL A 244 5.09 -2.10 4.78
CA VAL A 244 5.82 -1.69 5.97
C VAL A 244 7.27 -1.40 5.58
N SER A 245 7.68 -0.15 5.76
CA SER A 245 9.08 0.27 5.59
C SER A 245 9.80 0.24 6.93
N MET A 246 10.75 -0.67 7.07
CA MET A 246 11.55 -0.87 8.29
C MET A 246 12.99 -0.43 8.06
N SER A 247 13.23 0.87 8.18
CA SER A 247 14.56 1.48 8.05
C SER A 247 15.40 1.35 9.33
N LEU A 248 15.32 0.20 10.00
CA LEU A 248 15.94 -0.12 11.29
C LEU A 248 16.68 -1.46 11.19
N GLY A 249 17.57 -1.72 12.14
CA GLY A 249 18.27 -3.01 12.22
C GLY A 249 19.18 -3.11 13.43
N GLY A 250 19.68 -4.32 13.66
CA GLY A 250 20.61 -4.62 14.73
C GLY A 250 21.16 -6.04 14.62
N GLY A 251 21.67 -6.56 15.74
CA GLY A 251 22.12 -7.95 15.80
C GLY A 251 20.98 -8.93 15.49
N ALA A 252 21.35 -10.10 14.98
CA ALA A 252 20.49 -11.26 14.78
C ALA A 252 19.48 -11.46 15.93
N ASN A 253 18.19 -11.49 15.60
CA ASN A 253 17.12 -11.71 16.57
C ASN A 253 15.92 -12.46 15.96
N THR A 254 15.74 -13.72 16.37
CA THR A 254 14.70 -14.61 15.83
C THR A 254 13.27 -14.12 16.09
N ALA A 255 13.01 -13.43 17.21
CA ALA A 255 11.67 -12.93 17.51
C ALA A 255 11.28 -11.80 16.53
N LEU A 256 12.22 -10.91 16.21
CA LEU A 256 12.02 -9.88 15.20
C LEU A 256 11.84 -10.48 13.80
N ASP A 257 12.67 -11.46 13.42
CA ASP A 257 12.55 -12.11 12.11
C ASP A 257 11.20 -12.82 11.94
N ASN A 258 10.75 -13.54 12.98
CA ASN A 258 9.45 -14.20 12.97
C ASN A 258 8.30 -13.19 12.88
N ALA A 259 8.39 -12.05 13.56
CA ALA A 259 7.38 -11.00 13.47
C ALA A 259 7.27 -10.46 12.04
N VAL A 260 8.41 -10.21 11.38
CA VAL A 260 8.45 -9.77 9.97
C VAL A 260 7.90 -10.85 9.04
N ALA A 261 8.32 -12.11 9.20
CA ALA A 261 7.81 -13.22 8.39
C ALA A 261 6.29 -13.39 8.54
N ASN A 262 5.75 -13.20 9.74
CA ASN A 262 4.32 -13.28 10.01
C ASN A 262 3.53 -12.14 9.35
N LEU A 263 4.09 -10.93 9.23
CA LEU A 263 3.49 -9.86 8.44
C LEU A 263 3.40 -10.25 6.97
N VAL A 264 4.51 -10.75 6.41
CA VAL A 264 4.55 -11.18 5.01
C VAL A 264 3.56 -12.31 4.74
N SER A 265 3.44 -13.30 5.64
CA SER A 265 2.44 -14.36 5.52
C SER A 265 1.00 -13.86 5.59
N ALA A 266 0.77 -12.70 6.22
CA ALA A 266 -0.53 -12.04 6.26
C ALA A 266 -0.82 -11.19 5.01
N GLY A 267 0.03 -11.27 3.96
CA GLY A 267 -0.13 -10.51 2.72
C GLY A 267 0.39 -9.08 2.79
N ILE A 268 1.07 -8.71 3.86
CA ILE A 268 1.65 -7.37 4.04
C ILE A 268 3.06 -7.36 3.45
N HIS A 269 3.34 -6.41 2.55
CA HIS A 269 4.67 -6.25 1.98
C HIS A 269 5.61 -5.62 3.00
N VAL A 270 6.83 -6.15 3.20
CA VAL A 270 7.79 -5.59 4.16
C VAL A 270 9.12 -5.35 3.47
N THR A 271 9.63 -4.12 3.57
CA THR A 271 10.98 -3.75 3.14
C THR A 271 11.86 -3.48 4.34
N VAL A 272 13.08 -4.01 4.32
CA VAL A 272 14.03 -3.94 5.45
C VAL A 272 15.40 -3.44 4.98
N ALA A 273 16.05 -2.67 5.85
CA ALA A 273 17.41 -2.20 5.61
C ALA A 273 18.43 -3.35 5.73
N ALA A 274 19.34 -3.47 4.76
CA ALA A 274 20.41 -4.48 4.82
C ALA A 274 21.41 -4.25 5.98
N GLY A 275 21.57 -2.99 6.42
CA GLY A 275 22.48 -2.56 7.49
C GLY A 275 23.71 -1.80 6.99
N ASN A 276 24.39 -1.09 7.89
CA ASN A 276 25.38 -0.04 7.56
C ASN A 276 26.80 -0.34 8.07
N ASP A 277 27.19 -1.61 8.19
CA ASP A 277 28.48 -1.98 8.78
C ASP A 277 29.44 -2.64 7.79
N ASN A 278 29.11 -2.64 6.50
CA ASN A 278 29.88 -3.31 5.44
C ASN A 278 30.18 -4.79 5.77
N ARG A 279 29.17 -5.51 6.25
CA ARG A 279 29.25 -6.95 6.57
C ARG A 279 28.17 -7.74 5.85
N ASP A 280 28.22 -9.07 5.98
CA ASP A 280 27.16 -9.94 5.48
C ASP A 280 25.85 -9.67 6.24
N ALA A 281 24.82 -9.27 5.49
CA ALA A 281 23.50 -8.93 6.01
C ALA A 281 22.83 -10.13 6.72
N ALA A 282 23.22 -11.37 6.42
CA ALA A 282 22.72 -12.58 7.06
C ALA A 282 22.95 -12.60 8.59
N ASN A 283 23.86 -11.77 9.09
CA ASN A 283 24.15 -11.63 10.52
C ASN A 283 23.32 -10.54 11.21
N THR A 284 22.39 -9.91 10.51
CA THR A 284 21.59 -8.78 11.02
C THR A 284 20.10 -9.03 10.89
N SER A 285 19.32 -8.52 11.84
CA SER A 285 17.87 -8.57 11.81
C SER A 285 17.29 -7.16 11.71
N PRO A 286 16.19 -6.97 10.97
CA PRO A 286 15.39 -8.00 10.28
C PRO A 286 15.91 -8.40 8.89
N ALA A 287 17.05 -7.87 8.43
CA ALA A 287 17.60 -8.13 7.09
C ALA A 287 17.66 -9.61 6.71
N ARG A 288 18.03 -10.49 7.65
CA ARG A 288 18.11 -11.94 7.40
C ARG A 288 16.77 -12.67 7.24
N THR A 289 15.64 -11.97 7.28
CA THR A 289 14.30 -12.57 7.11
C THR A 289 14.04 -12.81 5.62
N PRO A 290 14.05 -14.06 5.11
CA PRO A 290 14.06 -14.31 3.67
C PRO A 290 12.79 -13.88 2.93
N SER A 291 11.68 -13.71 3.64
CA SER A 291 10.40 -13.29 3.06
C SER A 291 10.24 -11.77 2.95
N ALA A 292 11.15 -10.99 3.53
CA ALA A 292 11.15 -9.54 3.42
C ALA A 292 12.06 -9.09 2.27
N ILE A 293 11.78 -7.91 1.71
CA ILE A 293 12.63 -7.33 0.66
C ILE A 293 13.78 -6.58 1.33
N THR A 294 14.97 -7.15 1.28
CA THR A 294 16.19 -6.61 1.89
C THR A 294 16.92 -5.68 0.96
N VAL A 295 17.10 -4.43 1.40
CA VAL A 295 17.54 -3.33 0.53
C VAL A 295 18.94 -2.83 0.90
N GLY A 296 19.86 -2.98 -0.05
CA GLY A 296 21.21 -2.41 0.01
C GLY A 296 21.27 -0.95 -0.48
N ALA A 297 22.33 -0.24 -0.13
CA ALA A 297 22.53 1.17 -0.51
C ALA A 297 23.57 1.33 -1.62
N SER A 298 23.23 2.13 -2.62
CA SER A 298 24.13 2.62 -3.67
C SER A 298 24.28 4.14 -3.62
N ASN A 299 25.33 4.65 -4.25
CA ASN A 299 25.55 6.07 -4.45
C ASN A 299 25.21 6.50 -5.89
N ILE A 300 25.30 7.80 -6.15
CA ILE A 300 24.96 8.40 -7.45
C ILE A 300 25.83 7.91 -8.63
N LEU A 301 26.98 7.30 -8.33
CA LEU A 301 27.92 6.76 -9.32
C LEU A 301 27.69 5.26 -9.59
N ASP A 302 26.56 4.70 -9.15
CA ASP A 302 26.27 3.26 -9.19
C ASP A 302 27.38 2.44 -8.52
N GLN A 303 27.88 2.90 -7.37
CA GLN A 303 28.77 2.12 -6.51
C GLN A 303 28.00 1.67 -5.28
N LYS A 304 28.30 0.47 -4.77
CA LYS A 304 27.88 0.06 -3.43
C LYS A 304 28.34 1.13 -2.45
N ALA A 305 27.43 1.69 -1.66
CA ALA A 305 27.81 2.60 -0.60
C ALA A 305 28.80 1.87 0.34
N SER A 306 29.87 2.55 0.75
CA SER A 306 30.97 1.90 1.49
C SER A 306 30.49 1.23 2.77
N PHE A 307 29.48 1.79 3.42
CA PHE A 307 28.84 1.25 4.62
C PHE A 307 27.82 0.14 4.35
N SER A 308 27.28 -0.01 3.13
CA SER A 308 26.17 -0.95 2.89
C SER A 308 26.62 -2.39 3.17
N ASN A 309 25.84 -3.10 3.98
CA ASN A 309 25.92 -4.55 4.06
C ASN A 309 25.63 -5.18 2.69
N PHE A 310 26.06 -6.43 2.54
CA PHE A 310 26.06 -7.19 1.30
C PHE A 310 25.72 -8.66 1.58
N GLY A 311 25.75 -9.51 0.56
CA GLY A 311 25.54 -10.95 0.68
C GLY A 311 24.35 -11.45 -0.15
N PRO A 312 24.16 -12.77 -0.22
CA PRO A 312 23.15 -13.40 -1.08
C PRO A 312 21.71 -13.08 -0.67
N ILE A 313 21.51 -12.60 0.57
CA ILE A 313 20.19 -12.23 1.07
C ILE A 313 19.77 -10.80 0.71
N VAL A 314 20.66 -9.99 0.12
CA VAL A 314 20.28 -8.65 -0.36
C VAL A 314 19.58 -8.81 -1.70
N ASP A 315 18.31 -8.44 -1.74
CA ASP A 315 17.44 -8.64 -2.91
C ASP A 315 17.70 -7.62 -4.02
N VAL A 316 17.89 -6.38 -3.60
CA VAL A 316 17.95 -5.20 -4.45
C VAL A 316 18.69 -4.07 -3.76
N PHE A 317 19.33 -3.22 -4.54
CA PHE A 317 19.91 -1.96 -4.11
C PHE A 317 19.05 -0.80 -4.57
N ALA A 318 19.08 0.29 -3.79
CA ALA A 318 18.48 1.55 -4.16
C ALA A 318 19.38 2.73 -3.73
N PRO A 319 19.08 3.96 -4.18
CA PRO A 319 19.77 5.17 -3.72
C PRO A 319 19.79 5.29 -2.20
N GLY A 320 20.99 5.28 -1.60
CA GLY A 320 21.13 5.29 -0.14
C GLY A 320 22.26 6.14 0.41
N GLN A 321 23.11 6.73 -0.44
CA GLN A 321 24.15 7.68 -0.01
C GLN A 321 23.82 9.09 -0.49
N ALA A 322 23.89 10.07 0.40
CA ALA A 322 23.55 11.47 0.13
C ALA A 322 22.14 11.62 -0.48
N VAL A 323 21.14 11.07 0.22
CA VAL A 323 19.73 11.15 -0.16
C VAL A 323 19.09 12.32 0.58
N ILE A 324 18.66 13.32 -0.19
CA ILE A 324 17.88 14.44 0.33
C ILE A 324 16.39 14.07 0.43
N SER A 325 15.77 14.39 1.57
CA SER A 325 14.33 14.20 1.79
C SER A 325 13.81 15.11 2.91
N SER A 326 12.53 14.97 3.22
CA SER A 326 11.83 15.63 4.33
C SER A 326 12.58 15.47 5.66
N TRP A 327 12.56 16.50 6.50
CA TRP A 327 13.18 16.45 7.83
C TRP A 327 12.34 17.21 8.84
N ILE A 328 12.65 17.02 10.13
CA ILE A 328 12.10 17.87 11.19
C ILE A 328 12.88 19.17 11.27
N GLY A 329 12.27 20.26 11.71
CA GLY A 329 12.98 21.52 11.87
C GLY A 329 12.08 22.65 12.32
N ALA A 330 12.59 23.88 12.18
CA ALA A 330 11.84 25.09 12.54
C ALA A 330 10.60 25.32 11.65
N SER A 331 10.51 24.67 10.50
CA SER A 331 9.35 24.70 9.60
C SER A 331 8.93 23.30 9.20
N ASN A 332 7.66 23.16 8.82
CA ASN A 332 7.09 21.94 8.25
C ASN A 332 7.55 21.69 6.79
N ALA A 333 8.68 22.26 6.37
CA ALA A 333 9.25 22.11 5.04
C ALA A 333 10.76 21.84 5.07
N ALA A 334 11.32 21.58 6.26
CA ALA A 334 12.74 21.32 6.42
C ALA A 334 13.18 20.07 5.64
N THR A 335 14.43 20.04 5.21
CA THR A 335 14.99 18.90 4.48
C THR A 335 16.36 18.57 5.04
N ASN A 336 16.80 17.33 4.81
CA ASN A 336 18.13 16.90 5.19
C ASN A 336 18.67 15.86 4.22
N SER A 337 19.99 15.87 4.00
CA SER A 337 20.69 14.88 3.17
C SER A 337 21.48 13.96 4.07
N ILE A 338 21.06 12.69 4.12
CA ILE A 338 21.68 11.67 4.97
C ILE A 338 21.93 10.39 4.18
N SER A 339 22.69 9.48 4.79
CA SER A 339 23.13 8.24 4.15
C SER A 339 22.82 7.04 5.03
N GLY A 340 22.40 5.94 4.40
CA GLY A 340 22.14 4.66 5.04
C GLY A 340 21.34 3.73 4.13
N THR A 341 21.38 2.42 4.39
CA THR A 341 20.39 1.48 3.83
C THR A 341 18.98 1.86 4.29
N SER A 342 18.85 2.58 5.40
CA SER A 342 17.63 3.24 5.83
C SER A 342 17.05 4.25 4.83
N MET A 343 17.87 4.84 3.96
CA MET A 343 17.42 5.76 2.89
C MET A 343 17.12 5.01 1.60
N ALA A 344 17.79 3.88 1.35
CA ALA A 344 17.50 2.99 0.24
C ALA A 344 16.16 2.24 0.43
N THR A 345 15.91 1.74 1.63
CA THR A 345 14.69 1.00 2.01
C THR A 345 13.37 1.69 1.63
N PRO A 346 13.15 2.99 1.93
CA PRO A 346 11.90 3.67 1.58
C PRO A 346 11.74 3.94 0.08
N HIS A 347 12.82 3.99 -0.72
CA HIS A 347 12.67 4.00 -2.19
C HIS A 347 11.99 2.72 -2.66
N VAL A 348 12.39 1.56 -2.11
CA VAL A 348 11.79 0.27 -2.46
C VAL A 348 10.39 0.13 -1.84
N ALA A 349 10.15 0.65 -0.64
CA ALA A 349 8.80 0.67 -0.06
C ALA A 349 7.82 1.47 -0.94
N GLY A 350 8.26 2.65 -1.42
CA GLY A 350 7.51 3.44 -2.38
C GLY A 350 7.36 2.73 -3.72
N LEU A 351 8.38 2.00 -4.19
CA LEU A 351 8.27 1.18 -5.41
C LEU A 351 7.22 0.06 -5.28
N VAL A 352 7.17 -0.63 -4.14
CA VAL A 352 6.13 -1.63 -3.86
C VAL A 352 4.74 -0.97 -3.97
N ALA A 353 4.53 0.17 -3.32
CA ALA A 353 3.26 0.88 -3.39
C ALA A 353 2.92 1.37 -4.81
N TYR A 354 3.92 1.81 -5.56
CA TYR A 354 3.78 2.20 -6.98
C TYR A 354 3.32 1.02 -7.84
N LEU A 355 3.94 -0.16 -7.68
CA LEU A 355 3.55 -1.35 -8.42
C LEU A 355 2.16 -1.84 -8.03
N ILE A 356 1.79 -1.78 -6.74
CA ILE A 356 0.45 -2.14 -6.30
C ILE A 356 -0.61 -1.25 -6.96
N SER A 357 -0.42 0.07 -7.00
CA SER A 357 -1.41 0.97 -7.62
C SER A 357 -1.51 0.80 -9.13
N LYS A 358 -0.42 0.38 -9.79
CA LYS A 358 -0.36 0.23 -11.25
C LYS A 358 -0.77 -1.16 -11.75
N GLU A 359 -0.35 -2.20 -11.05
CA GLU A 359 -0.45 -3.61 -11.48
C GLU A 359 -1.43 -4.42 -10.60
N GLY A 360 -1.94 -3.83 -9.52
CA GLY A 360 -2.80 -4.49 -8.53
C GLY A 360 -2.02 -5.10 -7.37
N ASN A 361 -2.71 -5.31 -6.24
CA ASN A 361 -2.09 -5.94 -5.06
C ASN A 361 -1.95 -7.45 -5.26
N ALA A 362 -0.73 -7.92 -5.57
CA ALA A 362 -0.39 -9.33 -5.61
C ALA A 362 0.26 -9.79 -4.29
N ALA A 363 0.42 -11.10 -4.13
CA ALA A 363 1.13 -11.67 -2.97
C ALA A 363 2.58 -11.11 -2.87
N PRO A 364 3.15 -10.94 -1.66
CA PRO A 364 4.47 -10.34 -1.47
C PRO A 364 5.60 -10.93 -2.33
N ALA A 365 5.66 -12.26 -2.43
CA ALA A 365 6.66 -12.93 -3.28
C ALA A 365 6.54 -12.56 -4.78
N VAL A 366 5.32 -12.29 -5.26
CA VAL A 366 5.08 -11.88 -6.65
C VAL A 366 5.58 -10.45 -6.89
N ILE A 367 5.30 -9.52 -5.96
CA ILE A 367 5.79 -8.14 -6.06
C ILE A 367 7.31 -8.07 -5.90
N GLU A 368 7.90 -8.85 -5.00
CA GLU A 368 9.35 -8.97 -4.87
C GLU A 368 9.99 -9.48 -6.17
N ALA A 369 9.46 -10.56 -6.75
CA ALA A 369 9.93 -11.08 -8.02
C ALA A 369 9.78 -10.04 -9.15
N ARG A 370 8.70 -9.26 -9.15
CA ARG A 370 8.47 -8.17 -10.09
C ARG A 370 9.52 -7.07 -9.96
N ILE A 371 9.85 -6.64 -8.74
CA ILE A 371 10.91 -5.65 -8.47
C ILE A 371 12.26 -6.17 -8.98
N LYS A 372 12.59 -7.43 -8.68
CA LYS A 372 13.80 -8.08 -9.20
C LYS A 372 13.79 -8.15 -10.72
N ALA A 373 12.65 -8.44 -11.37
CA ALA A 373 12.56 -8.49 -12.82
C ALA A 373 12.74 -7.11 -13.49
N LEU A 374 12.23 -6.05 -12.86
CA LEU A 374 12.34 -4.67 -13.37
C LEU A 374 13.72 -4.05 -13.15
N SER A 375 14.47 -4.51 -12.15
CA SER A 375 15.76 -3.93 -11.78
C SER A 375 16.78 -3.94 -12.92
N VAL A 376 17.64 -2.92 -12.96
CA VAL A 376 18.81 -2.88 -13.85
C VAL A 376 19.87 -3.80 -13.27
N LYS A 377 20.38 -4.71 -14.10
CA LYS A 377 21.32 -5.76 -13.67
C LYS A 377 22.76 -5.35 -13.90
N GLY A 378 23.65 -5.71 -12.98
CA GLY A 378 25.09 -5.68 -13.22
C GLY A 378 25.73 -4.29 -13.26
N VAL A 379 24.98 -3.22 -12.93
CA VAL A 379 25.47 -1.84 -13.02
C VAL A 379 26.17 -1.38 -11.75
N ILE A 380 25.88 -1.98 -10.60
CA ILE A 380 26.48 -1.55 -9.33
C ILE A 380 27.90 -2.11 -9.22
N THR A 381 28.87 -1.23 -9.06
CA THR A 381 30.27 -1.60 -8.83
C THR A 381 30.59 -1.72 -7.33
N GLY A 382 31.66 -2.43 -6.98
CA GLY A 382 32.07 -2.63 -5.58
C GLY A 382 31.27 -3.69 -4.81
N LEU A 383 30.51 -4.53 -5.52
CA LEU A 383 29.85 -5.72 -4.97
C LEU A 383 30.75 -6.96 -5.09
N ASN A 384 30.63 -7.88 -4.14
CA ASN A 384 31.20 -9.22 -4.29
C ASN A 384 30.31 -10.10 -5.17
N ALA A 385 30.85 -11.20 -5.69
CA ALA A 385 30.12 -12.09 -6.60
C ALA A 385 28.90 -12.80 -5.96
N ALA A 386 28.85 -12.89 -4.63
CA ALA A 386 27.76 -13.53 -3.90
C ALA A 386 26.53 -12.61 -3.72
N THR A 387 26.68 -11.30 -3.97
CA THR A 387 25.60 -10.32 -3.78
C THR A 387 24.87 -10.07 -5.08
N ALA A 388 23.53 -10.13 -5.07
CA ALA A 388 22.75 -9.83 -6.26
C ALA A 388 22.97 -8.38 -6.72
N ASN A 389 23.35 -8.20 -7.99
CA ASN A 389 23.58 -6.89 -8.57
C ASN A 389 22.31 -6.40 -9.27
N ASN A 390 21.32 -6.04 -8.46
CA ASN A 390 20.01 -5.57 -8.89
C ASN A 390 19.82 -4.13 -8.40
N LEU A 391 19.70 -3.16 -9.30
CA LEU A 391 19.35 -1.79 -8.93
C LEU A 391 17.86 -1.53 -9.21
N ALA A 392 17.10 -1.18 -8.18
CA ALA A 392 15.64 -1.00 -8.24
C ALA A 392 15.21 -0.07 -9.38
N GLN A 393 14.08 -0.39 -10.02
CA GLN A 393 13.44 0.44 -11.04
C GLN A 393 11.92 0.43 -10.91
N ILE A 394 11.27 1.55 -11.21
CA ILE A 394 9.81 1.68 -11.32
C ILE A 394 9.23 1.02 -12.57
N GLY A 395 10.09 0.64 -13.53
CA GLY A 395 9.69 0.05 -14.80
C GLY A 395 9.15 1.09 -15.79
N PRO A 396 8.67 0.64 -16.97
CA PRO A 396 8.07 1.53 -17.96
C PRO A 396 6.86 2.25 -17.36
N VAL A 397 6.72 3.54 -17.67
CA VAL A 397 5.58 4.37 -17.28
C VAL A 397 4.48 4.22 -18.30
#